data_AF-A0A7C5D6S3-F1
#
_entry.id   AF-A0A7C5D6S3-F1
#
_cell.length_a   1.000
_cell.length_b   1.000
_cell.length_c   1.000
_cell.angle_alpha   90.00
_cell.angle_beta   90.00
_cell.angle_gamma   90.00
#
_symmetry.space_group_name_H-M   'P 1'
#
loop_
_entity.id
_entity.type
_entity.pdbx_description
1 polymer ?
#
loop_
_entity_poly.entity_id
_entity_poly.type
_entity_poly.pdbx_seq_one_letter_code
_entity_poly.pdbx_strand_id
1 'polypeptide(L)'
;MNRCDEIKAHIRTDERKQGLSLVFEHSDTIKAEILDAVEEAKKETGLKPFVFEKISNDRKDIHTIYIEFRDDIHREGGELLTKVLKKLRIDHCEKDI
;
A
#
# COMPACT_ATOMS: atom_id res chain seq x y z
N MET A 1 5.15 10.02 -14.68
CA MET A 1 6.13 9.86 -13.59
C MET A 1 5.77 8.60 -12.84
N ASN A 2 6.67 7.62 -12.86
CA ASN A 2 6.57 6.38 -12.11
C ASN A 2 7.04 6.70 -10.67
N ARG A 3 6.27 6.29 -9.65
CA ARG A 3 6.55 6.62 -8.23
C ARG A 3 7.49 5.61 -7.55
N CYS A 4 8.02 4.62 -8.26
CA CYS A 4 8.92 3.60 -7.69
C CYS A 4 10.15 4.21 -6.98
N ASP A 5 10.64 5.37 -7.42
CA ASP A 5 11.79 6.05 -6.79
C ASP A 5 11.42 6.72 -5.45
N GLU A 6 10.15 7.00 -5.22
CA GLU A 6 9.64 7.76 -4.07
C GLU A 6 8.85 6.88 -3.08
N ILE A 7 8.24 5.80 -3.58
CA ILE A 7 7.41 4.87 -2.82
C ILE A 7 7.92 3.45 -3.06
N LYS A 8 8.51 2.85 -2.02
CA LYS A 8 8.88 1.44 -2.03
C LYS A 8 7.67 0.61 -1.64
N ALA A 9 7.18 -0.19 -2.58
CA ALA A 9 6.01 -1.04 -2.38
C ALA A 9 6.44 -2.47 -2.03
N HIS A 10 5.96 -2.99 -0.90
CA HIS A 10 6.21 -4.35 -0.44
C HIS A 10 4.88 -5.11 -0.36
N ILE A 11 4.75 -6.21 -1.10
CA ILE A 11 3.60 -7.11 -1.00
C ILE A 11 3.92 -8.18 0.04
N ARG A 12 3.07 -8.29 1.06
CA ARG A 12 3.13 -9.37 2.04
C ARG A 12 2.04 -10.38 1.71
N THR A 13 2.46 -11.58 1.32
CA THR A 13 1.56 -12.72 1.10
C THR A 13 1.99 -13.83 2.04
N ASP A 14 1.15 -14.16 3.00
CA ASP A 14 1.29 -15.33 3.88
C ASP A 14 0.06 -16.23 3.71
N GLU A 15 0.11 -17.48 4.22
CA GLU A 15 -0.96 -18.48 4.06
C GLU A 15 -2.35 -17.95 4.45
N ARG A 16 -2.42 -16.95 5.33
CA ARG A 16 -3.66 -16.38 5.88
C ARG A 16 -3.90 -14.90 5.57
N LYS A 17 -2.97 -14.18 4.94
CA LYS A 17 -3.10 -12.73 4.74
C LYS A 17 -2.42 -12.22 3.46
N GLN A 18 -3.08 -11.31 2.77
CA GLN A 18 -2.47 -10.45 1.76
C GLN A 18 -2.49 -9.00 2.24
N GLY A 19 -1.38 -8.30 2.07
CA GLY A 19 -1.25 -6.89 2.41
C GLY A 19 -0.21 -6.18 1.57
N LEU A 20 -0.31 -4.85 1.52
CA LEU A 20 0.61 -3.96 0.82
C LEU A 20 1.17 -2.96 1.83
N SER A 21 2.47 -2.77 1.81
CA SER A 21 3.17 -1.74 2.58
C SER A 21 3.81 -0.75 1.60
N LEU A 22 3.54 0.54 1.78
CA LEU A 22 4.07 1.62 0.95
C LEU A 22 4.99 2.47 1.84
N VAL A 23 6.30 2.35 1.63
CA VAL A 23 7.33 3.03 2.41
C VAL A 23 7.80 4.26 1.63
N PHE A 24 7.81 5.42 2.27
CA PHE A 24 8.19 6.69 1.66
C PHE A 24 8.83 7.62 2.70
N GLU A 25 9.60 8.60 2.23
CA GLU A 25 10.09 9.67 3.10
C GLU A 25 8.97 10.66 3.44
N HIS A 26 9.07 11.32 4.60
CA HIS A 26 8.04 12.22 5.11
C HIS A 26 7.63 13.26 4.07
N SER A 27 6.43 13.10 3.54
CA SER A 27 5.86 13.95 2.51
C SER A 27 4.35 13.89 2.57
N ASP A 28 3.72 15.01 2.94
CA ASP A 28 2.25 15.13 2.97
C ASP A 28 1.64 14.94 1.57
N THR A 29 2.37 15.29 0.52
CA THR A 29 1.93 15.09 -0.86
C THR A 29 1.88 13.61 -1.22
N ILE A 30 2.95 12.86 -0.95
CA ILE A 30 2.99 11.41 -1.22
C ILE A 30 1.94 10.70 -0.38
N LYS A 31 1.80 11.09 0.90
CA LYS A 31 0.79 10.54 1.80
C LYS A 31 -0.63 10.76 1.26
N ALA A 32 -0.96 11.99 0.84
CA ALA A 32 -2.27 12.29 0.27
C ALA A 32 -2.53 11.45 -0.99
N GLU A 33 -1.56 11.33 -1.89
CA GLU A 33 -1.71 10.51 -3.10
C GLU A 33 -1.93 9.03 -2.80
N ILE A 34 -1.22 8.47 -1.81
CA ILE A 34 -1.43 7.09 -1.38
C ILE A 34 -2.85 6.90 -0.86
N LEU A 35 -3.31 7.81 0.01
CA LEU A 35 -4.66 7.74 0.58
C LEU A 35 -5.74 7.90 -0.49
N ASP A 36 -5.57 8.83 -1.43
CA ASP A 36 -6.50 9.03 -2.55
C ASP A 36 -6.55 7.79 -3.47
N ALA A 37 -5.39 7.21 -3.81
CA ALA A 37 -5.32 5.98 -4.60
C ALA A 37 -6.04 4.81 -3.92
N VAL A 38 -5.91 4.71 -2.60
CA VAL A 38 -6.61 3.71 -1.78
C VAL A 38 -8.11 3.96 -1.74
N GLU A 39 -8.55 5.19 -1.51
CA GLU A 39 -9.98 5.54 -1.48
C GLU A 39 -10.66 5.33 -2.84
N GLU A 40 -9.98 5.66 -3.94
CA GLU A 40 -10.47 5.34 -5.28
C GLU A 40 -10.56 3.82 -5.51
N ALA A 41 -9.55 3.06 -5.11
CA ALA A 41 -9.57 1.60 -5.25
C ALA A 41 -10.69 0.96 -4.39
N LYS A 42 -10.97 1.50 -3.21
CA LYS A 42 -12.11 1.09 -2.37
C LYS A 42 -13.44 1.35 -3.08
N LYS A 43 -13.63 2.53 -3.68
CA LYS A 43 -14.84 2.88 -4.45
C LYS A 43 -15.06 1.95 -5.64
N GLU A 44 -14.00 1.58 -6.35
CA GLU A 44 -14.08 0.70 -7.52
C GLU A 44 -14.36 -0.76 -7.16
N THR A 45 -13.80 -1.27 -6.06
CA THR A 45 -13.88 -2.70 -5.70
C THR A 45 -14.96 -3.01 -4.67
N GLY A 46 -15.43 -2.00 -3.93
CA GLY A 46 -16.33 -2.18 -2.79
C GLY A 46 -15.64 -2.78 -1.55
N LEU A 47 -14.34 -3.07 -1.62
CA LEU A 47 -13.58 -3.68 -0.53
C LEU A 47 -13.21 -2.67 0.54
N LYS A 48 -13.07 -3.16 1.78
CA LYS A 48 -12.79 -2.34 2.97
C LYS A 48 -11.52 -2.83 3.68
N PRO A 49 -10.32 -2.59 3.10
CA PRO A 49 -9.07 -2.92 3.78
C PRO A 49 -8.90 -2.05 5.02
N PHE A 50 -8.14 -2.58 5.98
CA PHE A 50 -7.63 -1.80 7.10
C PHE A 50 -6.40 -1.01 6.64
N VAL A 51 -6.44 0.31 6.82
CA VAL A 51 -5.38 1.22 6.36
C VAL A 51 -4.85 2.00 7.56
N PHE A 52 -3.54 1.94 7.79
CA PHE A 52 -2.91 2.64 8.90
C PHE A 52 -1.48 3.06 8.56
N GLU A 53 -1.04 4.15 9.19
CA GLU A 53 0.30 4.70 9.04
C GLU A 53 1.17 4.30 10.24
N LYS A 54 2.45 4.03 9.96
CA LYS A 54 3.49 3.86 10.97
C LYS A 54 4.68 4.74 10.59
N ILE A 55 5.23 5.42 11.58
CA ILE A 55 6.50 6.15 11.46
C ILE A 55 7.59 5.25 12.02
N SER A 56 8.73 5.14 11.33
CA SER A 56 9.85 4.33 11.83
C SER A 56 10.41 4.89 13.13
N ASN A 57 10.71 4.00 14.07
CA ASN A 57 11.29 4.38 15.37
C ASN A 57 12.74 4.84 15.24
N ASP A 58 13.49 4.25 14.29
CA ASP A 58 14.91 4.53 14.06
C ASP A 58 15.11 5.73 13.12
N ARG A 59 14.16 5.94 12.19
CA ARG A 59 14.18 7.00 11.18
C ARG A 59 12.82 7.67 11.09
N LYS A 60 12.63 8.77 11.82
CA LYS A 60 11.35 9.50 11.88
C LYS A 60 10.91 10.10 10.55
N ASP A 61 11.84 10.25 9.61
CA ASP A 61 11.61 10.65 8.25
C ASP A 61 11.05 9.52 7.38
N ILE A 62 11.11 8.26 7.81
CA ILE A 62 10.52 7.13 7.08
C ILE A 62 9.10 6.88 7.60
N HIS A 63 8.15 6.97 6.67
CA HIS A 63 6.75 6.66 6.87
C HIS A 63 6.39 5.38 6.12
N THR A 64 5.40 4.66 6.65
CA THR A 64 4.86 3.46 5.99
C THR A 64 3.35 3.47 6.11
N ILE A 65 2.66 3.36 4.97
CA ILE A 65 1.22 3.09 4.94
C ILE A 65 1.01 1.60 4.70
N TYR A 66 0.30 0.96 5.62
CA TYR A 66 -0.10 -0.44 5.53
C TYR A 66 -1.54 -0.54 5.06
N ILE A 67 -1.79 -1.46 4.13
CA ILE A 67 -3.10 -1.82 3.61
C ILE A 67 -3.26 -3.33 3.82
N GLU A 68 -4.11 -3.74 4.76
CA GLU A 68 -4.24 -5.13 5.18
C GLU A 68 -5.70 -5.60 5.19
N PHE A 69 -5.93 -6.87 4.86
CA PHE A 69 -7.23 -7.53 5.00
C PHE A 69 -7.20 -8.44 6.24
N ARG A 70 -8.22 -8.33 7.11
CA ARG A 70 -8.23 -9.00 8.42
C ARG A 70 -8.92 -10.37 8.45
N ASP A 71 -9.71 -10.71 7.43
CA ASP A 71 -10.50 -11.94 7.37
C ASP A 71 -10.44 -12.56 5.97
N ASP A 72 -10.87 -13.83 5.83
CA ASP A 72 -10.79 -14.84 4.74
C ASP A 72 -11.03 -14.41 3.27
N ILE A 73 -11.05 -13.11 2.98
CA ILE A 73 -11.10 -12.43 1.69
C ILE A 73 -9.72 -12.53 1.01
N HIS A 74 -9.19 -13.74 0.87
CA HIS A 74 -7.93 -13.99 0.18
C HIS A 74 -8.00 -13.70 -1.31
N ARG A 75 -9.18 -13.85 -1.91
CA ARG A 75 -9.33 -13.83 -3.37
C ARG A 75 -9.59 -12.43 -3.93
N GLU A 76 -10.20 -11.55 -3.15
CA GLU A 76 -10.60 -10.21 -3.63
C GLU A 76 -9.57 -9.14 -3.24
N GLY A 77 -8.82 -9.33 -2.15
CA GLY A 77 -7.84 -8.35 -1.68
C GLY A 77 -6.78 -7.99 -2.73
N GLY A 78 -6.30 -8.99 -3.49
CA GLY A 78 -5.31 -8.79 -4.54
C GLY A 78 -5.75 -7.82 -5.66
N GLU A 79 -7.04 -7.73 -5.96
CA GLU A 79 -7.55 -6.78 -6.96
C GLU A 79 -7.37 -5.33 -6.48
N LEU A 80 -7.74 -5.05 -5.22
CA LEU A 80 -7.55 -3.72 -4.64
C LEU A 80 -6.07 -3.35 -4.59
N LEU A 81 -5.21 -4.26 -4.14
CA LEU A 81 -3.77 -4.00 -4.06
C LEU A 81 -3.20 -3.69 -5.45
N THR A 82 -3.59 -4.44 -6.47
CA THR A 82 -3.18 -4.20 -7.86
C THR A 82 -3.67 -2.84 -8.37
N LYS A 83 -4.90 -2.44 -8.06
CA LYS A 83 -5.44 -1.13 -8.43
C LYS A 83 -4.68 0.02 -7.75
N VAL A 84 -4.35 -0.13 -6.48
CA VAL A 84 -3.54 0.87 -5.74
C VAL A 84 -2.18 1.05 -6.41
N LEU A 85 -1.46 -0.04 -6.72
CA LEU A 85 -0.17 0.03 -7.41
C LEU A 85 -0.28 0.73 -8.77
N LYS A 86 -1.29 0.38 -9.57
CA LYS A 86 -1.54 1.01 -10.88
C LYS A 86 -1.83 2.51 -10.76
N LYS A 87 -2.64 2.93 -9.79
CA LYS A 87 -2.97 4.35 -9.55
C LYS A 87 -1.73 5.14 -9.13
N LEU A 88 -0.88 4.55 -8.30
CA LEU A 88 0.41 5.12 -7.90
C LEU A 88 1.49 5.00 -8.98
N ARG A 89 1.20 4.32 -10.10
CA ARG A 89 2.17 4.05 -11.18
C ARG A 89 3.43 3.36 -10.66
N ILE A 90 3.22 2.37 -9.80
CA ILE A 90 4.27 1.51 -9.24
C ILE A 90 4.30 0.23 -10.09
N ASP A 91 5.36 0.08 -10.87
CA ASP A 91 5.49 -1.00 -11.87
C ASP A 91 6.15 -2.26 -11.30
N HIS A 92 6.79 -2.18 -10.14
CA HIS A 92 7.37 -3.31 -9.43
C HIS A 92 7.21 -3.16 -7.92
N CYS A 93 7.12 -4.30 -7.23
CA CYS A 93 7.21 -4.37 -5.78
C CYS A 93 8.59 -4.87 -5.38
N GLU A 94 9.13 -4.31 -4.32
CA GLU A 94 10.34 -4.77 -3.68
C GLU A 94 10.14 -6.20 -3.20
N LYS A 95 11.15 -7.05 -3.41
CA LYS A 95 11.21 -8.37 -2.79
C LYS A 95 11.79 -8.18 -1.40
N ASP A 96 10.99 -8.42 -0.36
CA ASP A 96 11.54 -8.66 0.96
C ASP A 96 12.41 -9.93 0.87
N ILE A 97 13.70 -9.81 1.24
CA ILE A 97 14.68 -10.92 1.31
C ILE A 97 14.41 -11.78 2.54
#